data_AF-A0A0N4Y7C9-F1
#
_entry.id   AF-A0A0N4Y7C9-F1
#
_cell.length_a   1.000
_cell.length_b   1.000
_cell.length_c   1.000
_cell.angle_alpha   90.00
_cell.angle_beta   90.00
_cell.angle_gamma   90.00
#
_symmetry.space_group_name_H-M   'P 1'
#
loop_
_entity.id
_entity.type
_entity.pdbx_description
1 polymer ?
#
loop_
_entity_poly.entity_id
_entity_poly.type
_entity_poly.pdbx_seq_one_letter_code
_entity_poly.pdbx_strand_id
1 'polypeptide(L)'
;MGVLWRPEHNGGVRFSNDGQIQQLQGKGWARDAWLSNSHWSPVNDFMFHALKENYRKDITEGEKKTLGSDPHLPWMHTLHTPLDLEKCRKKVMRWDHIRELIISSKELEDHLRKIWKDVDNEYQSKLHFIRD
;
A
#
# COMPACT_ATOMS: atom_id res chain seq x y z
N MET A 1 5.97 -15.45 -2.48
CA MET A 1 5.06 -14.33 -2.18
C MET A 1 5.43 -13.81 -0.80
N GLY A 2 5.97 -12.59 -0.71
CA GLY A 2 6.21 -11.91 0.56
C GLY A 2 5.05 -10.96 0.84
N VAL A 3 4.54 -10.97 2.07
CA VAL A 3 3.54 -10.01 2.53
C VAL A 3 4.13 -9.29 3.72
N LEU A 4 4.14 -7.95 3.69
CA LEU A 4 4.60 -7.12 4.79
C LEU A 4 3.40 -6.72 5.64
N TRP A 5 3.24 -7.29 6.84
CA TRP A 5 2.00 -7.20 7.62
C TRP A 5 2.17 -6.43 8.93
N ARG A 6 1.27 -5.47 9.20
CA ARG A 6 1.13 -4.77 10.49
C ARG A 6 -0.14 -5.21 11.25
N PRO A 7 0.00 -5.86 12.43
CA PRO A 7 -1.13 -6.32 13.23
C PRO A 7 -2.01 -5.19 13.79
N GLU A 8 -1.41 -4.04 14.07
CA GLU A 8 -2.04 -2.95 14.84
C GLU A 8 -3.14 -2.17 14.08
N HIS A 9 -3.27 -2.32 12.76
CA HIS A 9 -4.20 -1.54 11.92
C HIS A 9 -5.32 -2.38 11.29
N ASN A 10 -5.51 -3.63 11.73
CA ASN A 10 -6.45 -4.58 11.13
C ASN A 10 -7.89 -4.03 11.08
N GLY A 11 -8.37 -3.83 9.84
CA GLY A 11 -9.78 -4.03 9.55
C GLY A 11 -10.06 -5.52 9.51
N GLY A 12 -11.17 -5.94 10.09
CA GLY A 12 -11.48 -7.36 10.23
C GLY A 12 -12.95 -7.59 10.52
N VAL A 13 -13.36 -8.85 10.45
CA VAL A 13 -14.69 -9.28 10.86
C VAL A 13 -14.53 -10.04 12.16
N ARG A 14 -15.18 -9.58 13.24
CA ARG A 14 -15.29 -10.31 14.49
C ARG A 14 -16.65 -10.98 14.55
N PHE A 15 -16.66 -12.29 14.77
CA PHE A 15 -17.89 -12.99 15.14
C PHE A 15 -18.14 -12.77 16.62
N SER A 16 -19.27 -12.17 16.95
CA SER A 16 -19.73 -12.11 18.34
C SER A 16 -20.31 -13.46 18.77
N ASN A 17 -20.38 -13.68 20.08
CA ASN A 17 -20.84 -14.94 20.67
C ASN A 17 -22.32 -15.25 20.36
N ASP A 18 -23.09 -14.27 19.91
CA ASP A 18 -24.48 -14.36 19.47
C ASP A 18 -24.62 -14.58 17.94
N GLY A 19 -23.52 -14.80 17.23
CA GLY A 19 -23.51 -15.08 15.79
C GLY A 19 -23.59 -13.84 14.89
N GLN A 20 -23.55 -12.62 15.46
CA GLN A 20 -23.48 -11.41 14.65
C GLN A 20 -22.07 -11.18 14.09
N ILE A 21 -22.02 -10.67 12.86
CA ILE A 21 -20.80 -10.24 12.18
C ILE A 21 -20.58 -8.78 12.55
N GLN A 22 -19.59 -8.51 13.39
CA GLN A 22 -19.17 -7.16 13.72
C GLN A 22 -17.99 -6.78 12.81
N GLN A 23 -18.23 -5.86 11.87
CA GLN A 23 -17.15 -5.27 11.09
C GLN A 23 -16.31 -4.39 12.01
N LEU A 24 -15.07 -4.81 12.27
CA LEU A 24 -14.05 -3.95 12.82
C LEU A 24 -13.55 -3.07 11.66
N GLN A 25 -13.98 -1.81 11.63
CA GLN A 25 -13.41 -0.81 10.72
C GLN A 25 -12.00 -0.46 11.17
N GLY A 26 -11.01 -1.24 10.73
CA GLY A 26 -9.63 -0.77 10.71
C GLY A 26 -9.47 0.22 9.57
N LYS A 27 -8.69 1.27 9.82
CA LYS A 27 -8.31 2.24 8.79
C LYS A 27 -7.24 1.70 7.83
N GLY A 28 -6.71 0.51 8.11
CA GLY A 28 -5.69 -0.16 7.33
C GLY A 28 -6.24 -0.76 6.04
N TRP A 29 -5.72 -0.30 4.91
CA TRP A 29 -5.89 -0.86 3.57
C TRP A 29 -4.67 -1.71 3.18
N ALA A 30 -4.90 -2.71 2.33
CA ALA A 30 -3.82 -3.32 1.59
C ALA A 30 -3.50 -2.42 0.39
N ARG A 31 -2.25 -1.98 0.26
CA ARG A 31 -1.78 -1.01 -0.73
C ARG A 31 -1.15 -1.71 -1.92
N ASP A 32 -1.53 -1.33 -3.14
CA ASP A 32 -0.72 -1.67 -4.31
C ASP A 32 0.48 -0.74 -4.36
N ALA A 33 1.71 -1.29 -4.32
CA ALA A 33 2.92 -0.49 -4.41
C ALA A 33 3.05 0.20 -5.77
N TRP A 34 2.36 -0.28 -6.81
CA TRP A 34 2.36 0.36 -8.12
C TRP A 34 1.60 1.69 -8.10
N LEU A 35 0.45 1.74 -7.43
CA LEU A 35 -0.44 2.93 -7.41
C LEU A 35 0.11 4.09 -6.59
N SER A 36 1.06 3.83 -5.69
CA SER A 36 1.68 4.85 -4.83
C SER A 36 3.19 4.96 -5.05
N ASN A 37 3.72 4.29 -6.08
CA ASN A 37 5.16 4.26 -6.35
C ASN A 37 5.96 3.83 -5.10
N SER A 38 5.46 2.80 -4.43
CA SER A 38 5.97 2.22 -3.17
C SER A 38 5.93 3.12 -1.94
N HIS A 39 5.32 4.31 -2.03
CA HIS A 39 5.03 5.12 -0.85
C HIS A 39 3.86 4.53 -0.07
N TRP A 40 3.86 4.72 1.24
CA TRP A 40 2.81 4.23 2.12
C TRP A 40 2.63 5.13 3.33
N SER A 41 1.50 4.97 4.00
CA SER A 41 1.20 5.67 5.24
C SER A 41 0.91 4.67 6.36
N PRO A 42 1.65 4.69 7.48
CA PRO A 42 1.38 3.80 8.60
C PRO A 42 0.02 4.01 9.26
N VAL A 43 -0.66 5.13 8.96
CA VAL A 43 -2.01 5.44 9.46
C VAL A 43 -3.08 4.70 8.66
N ASN A 44 -2.89 4.58 7.35
CA ASN A 44 -3.90 4.08 6.41
C ASN A 44 -3.54 2.71 5.83
N ASP A 45 -2.29 2.27 5.89
CA ASP A 45 -1.83 1.05 5.23
C ASP A 45 -1.35 0.04 6.27
N PHE A 46 -1.86 -1.19 6.19
CA PHE A 46 -1.41 -2.29 7.06
C PHE A 46 -0.55 -3.32 6.32
N MET A 47 -0.60 -3.35 4.99
CA MET A 47 0.29 -4.16 4.16
C MET A 47 0.37 -3.66 2.73
N PHE A 48 1.43 -4.07 2.02
CA PHE A 48 1.46 -4.02 0.56
C PHE A 48 0.95 -5.35 -0.03
N HIS A 49 0.22 -5.28 -1.13
CA HIS A 49 -0.17 -6.44 -1.92
C HIS A 49 0.60 -6.51 -3.25
N ALA A 50 0.56 -7.68 -3.89
CA ALA A 50 1.11 -7.93 -5.22
C ALA A 50 2.61 -7.66 -5.41
N LEU A 51 3.42 -7.71 -4.35
CA LEU A 51 4.87 -7.59 -4.42
C LEU A 51 5.50 -8.82 -5.08
N LYS A 52 5.86 -8.70 -6.37
CA LYS A 52 6.56 -9.75 -7.13
C LYS A 52 8.07 -9.53 -7.06
N GLU A 53 8.81 -10.46 -6.47
CA GLU A 53 10.27 -10.33 -6.27
C GLU A 53 11.06 -10.01 -7.55
N ASN A 54 10.64 -10.53 -8.71
CA ASN A 54 11.30 -10.23 -10.00
C ASN A 54 11.23 -8.74 -10.41
N TYR A 55 10.36 -7.96 -9.77
CA TYR A 55 10.23 -6.52 -9.97
C TYR A 55 10.65 -5.73 -8.73
N ARG A 56 11.38 -6.36 -7.81
CA ARG A 56 11.93 -5.68 -6.64
C ARG A 56 13.12 -4.83 -7.07
N LYS A 57 13.15 -3.58 -6.59
CA LYS A 57 14.29 -2.68 -6.67
C LYS A 57 14.68 -2.24 -5.26
N ASP A 58 15.98 -2.21 -4.98
CA ASP A 58 16.48 -1.59 -3.77
C ASP A 58 16.63 -0.08 -3.99
N ILE A 59 16.35 0.70 -2.95
CA ILE A 59 16.48 2.16 -3.00
C ILE A 59 17.96 2.50 -2.94
N THR A 60 18.47 3.17 -3.98
CA THR A 60 19.82 3.73 -3.96
C THR A 60 19.85 5.01 -3.13
N GLU A 61 20.92 5.21 -2.37
CA GLU A 61 21.11 6.43 -1.56
C GLU A 61 20.95 7.69 -2.44
N GLY A 62 20.03 8.58 -2.05
CA GLY A 62 19.70 9.80 -2.80
C GLY A 62 18.57 9.69 -3.84
N GLU A 63 18.02 8.49 -4.09
CA GLU A 63 16.86 8.32 -4.98
C GLU A 63 15.59 8.88 -4.32
N LYS A 64 15.22 10.11 -4.67
CA LYS A 64 13.93 10.72 -4.31
C LYS A 64 12.92 10.42 -5.41
N LYS A 65 12.25 9.27 -5.34
CA LYS A 65 11.03 9.11 -6.12
C LYS A 65 9.92 9.96 -5.51
N THR A 66 9.23 10.71 -6.35
CA THR A 66 8.02 11.44 -5.95
C THR A 66 6.81 10.57 -6.24
N LEU A 67 5.71 10.78 -5.53
CA LEU A 67 4.42 10.13 -5.83
C LEU A 67 4.02 10.23 -7.30
N GLY A 68 4.33 11.36 -7.94
CA GLY A 68 3.96 11.63 -9.34
C GLY A 68 4.92 11.16 -10.41
N SER A 69 5.98 10.40 -10.07
CA SER A 69 6.84 9.80 -11.10
C SER A 69 6.14 8.61 -11.78
N ASP A 70 6.55 8.31 -13.02
CA ASP A 70 5.85 7.33 -13.86
C ASP A 70 5.57 6.02 -13.11
N PRO A 71 4.29 5.60 -13.05
CA PRO A 71 3.91 4.38 -12.35
C PRO A 71 4.32 3.18 -13.21
N HIS A 72 5.56 2.73 -13.04
CA HIS A 72 6.04 1.50 -13.67
C HIS A 72 6.82 0.64 -12.69
N LEU A 73 6.78 -0.67 -12.95
CA LEU A 73 7.72 -1.63 -12.38
C LEU A 73 9.14 -1.07 -12.53
N PRO A 74 9.96 -1.04 -11.47
CA PRO A 74 9.89 -1.87 -10.27
C PRO A 74 9.24 -1.23 -9.03
N TRP A 75 8.80 -2.09 -8.09
CA TRP A 75 8.45 -1.67 -6.72
C TRP A 75 9.71 -1.61 -5.85
N MET A 76 9.71 -0.71 -4.87
CA MET A 76 10.84 -0.50 -3.98
C MET A 76 10.70 -1.29 -2.69
N HIS A 77 11.78 -1.94 -2.28
CA HIS A 77 11.85 -2.53 -0.96
C HIS A 77 11.70 -1.45 0.11
N THR A 78 10.76 -1.62 1.04
CA THR A 78 10.42 -0.56 2.01
C THR A 78 11.04 -0.75 3.38
N LEU A 79 11.73 -1.87 3.65
CA LEU A 79 12.38 -2.12 4.94
C LEU A 79 13.85 -1.71 4.90
N HIS A 80 14.31 -1.07 5.98
CA HIS A 80 15.74 -0.77 6.18
C HIS A 80 16.56 -2.02 6.49
N THR A 81 15.94 -3.02 7.11
CA THR A 81 16.60 -4.25 7.51
C THR A 81 15.87 -5.47 6.94
N PRO A 82 16.60 -6.54 6.59
CA PRO A 82 15.99 -7.79 6.17
C PRO A 82 15.00 -8.32 7.20
N LEU A 83 14.01 -9.05 6.70
CA LEU A 83 12.98 -9.63 7.53
C LEU A 83 13.53 -10.73 8.44
N ASP A 84 13.49 -10.49 9.75
CA ASP A 84 13.75 -11.48 10.79
C ASP A 84 12.48 -12.29 11.11
N LEU A 85 12.35 -13.45 10.47
CA LEU A 85 11.20 -14.34 10.60
C LEU A 85 11.00 -14.89 12.02
N GLU A 86 12.08 -15.04 12.79
CA GLU A 86 12.03 -15.50 14.18
C GLU A 86 11.39 -14.43 15.08
N LYS A 87 11.71 -13.15 14.85
CA LYS A 87 11.08 -12.04 15.57
C LYS A 87 9.62 -11.82 15.19
N CYS A 88 9.24 -12.08 13.94
CA CYS A 88 7.85 -11.97 13.50
C CYS A 88 6.90 -12.83 14.33
N ARG A 89 7.29 -14.08 14.61
CA ARG A 89 6.46 -15.02 15.38
C ARG A 89 6.23 -14.57 16.83
N LYS A 90 7.16 -13.79 17.38
CA LYS A 90 7.14 -13.34 18.78
C LYS A 90 6.28 -12.09 19.01
N LYS A 91 5.72 -11.47 17.95
CA LYS A 91 4.89 -10.24 18.02
C LYS A 91 5.56 -9.03 18.71
N VAL A 92 6.88 -9.06 18.92
CA VAL A 92 7.66 -7.94 19.50
C VAL A 92 8.26 -7.05 18.41
N MET A 93 8.08 -7.41 17.14
CA MET A 93 8.77 -6.75 16.04
C MET A 93 8.01 -5.49 15.61
N ARG A 94 8.70 -4.35 15.67
CA ARG A 94 8.30 -3.13 14.97
C ARG A 94 9.12 -3.05 13.68
N TRP A 95 8.42 -2.98 12.55
CA TRP A 95 9.06 -2.90 11.24
C TRP A 95 9.72 -1.53 11.06
N ASP A 96 11.02 -1.55 10.73
CA ASP A 96 11.79 -0.36 10.42
C ASP A 96 11.75 -0.12 8.91
N HIS A 97 11.02 0.91 8.51
CA HIS A 97 10.81 1.24 7.11
C HIS A 97 11.63 2.45 6.70
N ILE A 98 11.99 2.47 5.42
CA ILE A 98 12.69 3.58 4.78
C ILE A 98 11.81 4.83 4.85
N ARG A 99 12.33 5.86 5.53
CA ARG A 99 11.56 7.06 5.89
C ARG A 99 11.10 7.84 4.67
N GLU A 100 11.89 7.82 3.60
CA GLU A 100 11.64 8.48 2.33
C GLU A 100 10.39 7.93 1.61
N LEU A 101 9.99 6.68 1.92
CA LEU A 101 8.76 6.08 1.38
C LEU A 101 7.56 6.25 2.32
N ILE A 102 7.74 6.86 3.49
CA ILE A 102 6.64 7.13 4.42
C ILE A 102 6.08 8.52 4.12
N ILE A 103 4.78 8.59 3.83
CA ILE A 103 4.07 9.84 3.55
C ILE A 103 2.83 9.99 4.43
N SER A 104 2.29 11.21 4.46
CA SER A 104 1.03 11.43 5.17
C SER A 104 -0.13 10.73 4.46
N SER A 105 -1.11 10.31 5.25
CA SER A 105 -2.36 9.73 4.75
C SER A 105 -3.06 10.66 3.75
N LYS A 106 -3.05 11.97 4.03
CA LYS A 106 -3.63 12.99 3.15
C LYS A 106 -2.93 13.05 1.79
N GLU A 107 -1.60 13.11 1.76
CA GLU A 107 -0.83 13.16 0.51
C GLU A 107 -1.06 11.92 -0.34
N LEU A 108 -1.08 10.74 0.30
CA LEU A 108 -1.37 9.48 -0.37
C LEU A 108 -2.78 9.49 -0.98
N GLU A 109 -3.78 9.90 -0.21
CA GLU A 109 -5.16 9.94 -0.69
C GLU A 109 -5.39 10.98 -1.79
N ASP A 110 -4.77 12.16 -1.69
CA ASP A 110 -4.82 13.20 -2.72
C ASP A 110 -4.27 12.66 -4.05
N HIS A 111 -3.16 11.91 -3.99
CA HIS A 111 -2.58 11.26 -5.17
C HIS A 111 -3.49 10.18 -5.76
N LEU A 112 -4.03 9.28 -4.93
CA LEU A 112 -4.92 8.21 -5.40
C LEU A 112 -6.23 8.76 -5.98
N ARG A 113 -6.78 9.82 -5.40
CA ARG A 113 -7.96 10.53 -5.95
C ARG A 113 -7.67 11.11 -7.34
N LYS A 114 -6.46 11.63 -7.56
CA LYS A 114 -6.06 12.12 -8.88
C LYS A 114 -6.03 10.99 -9.91
N ILE A 115 -5.37 9.87 -9.60
CA ILE A 115 -5.32 8.69 -10.48
C ILE A 115 -6.74 8.21 -10.81
N TRP A 116 -7.59 8.09 -9.80
CA TRP A 116 -8.98 7.67 -9.99
C TRP A 116 -9.72 8.59 -10.97
N LYS A 117 -9.58 9.91 -10.81
CA LYS A 117 -10.22 10.89 -11.68
C LYS A 117 -9.70 10.81 -13.12
N ASP A 118 -8.39 10.60 -13.30
CA ASP A 118 -7.78 10.47 -14.63
C ASP A 118 -8.32 9.23 -15.36
N VAL A 119 -8.42 8.09 -14.65
CA VAL A 119 -9.01 6.85 -15.19
C VAL A 119 -10.50 7.01 -15.52
N ASP A 120 -11.27 7.66 -14.64
CA ASP A 120 -12.71 7.89 -14.88
C ASP A 120 -12.92 8.79 -16.10
N ASN A 121 -12.16 9.89 -16.22
CA ASN A 121 -12.23 10.77 -17.39
C ASN A 121 -11.90 10.01 -18.70
N GLU A 122 -10.86 9.18 -18.69
CA GLU A 122 -10.51 8.35 -19.86
C GLU A 122 -11.66 7.39 -20.21
N TYR A 123 -12.21 6.71 -19.20
CA TYR A 123 -13.32 5.78 -19.36
C TYR A 123 -14.55 6.46 -19.95
N GLN A 124 -14.97 7.60 -19.39
CA GLN A 124 -16.11 8.37 -19.90
C GLN A 124 -15.86 8.82 -21.35
N SER A 125 -14.65 9.29 -21.67
CA SER A 125 -14.32 9.72 -23.04
C SER A 125 -14.49 8.58 -24.04
N LYS A 126 -14.08 7.36 -23.68
CA LYS A 126 -14.21 6.16 -24.53
C LYS A 126 -15.64 5.65 -24.63
N LEU A 127 -16.44 5.78 -23.57
CA LEU A 127 -17.87 5.43 -23.62
C LEU A 127 -18.66 6.29 -24.60
N HIS A 128 -18.30 7.57 -24.75
CA HIS A 128 -18.93 8.44 -25.75
C HIS A 128 -18.73 7.89 -27.17
N PHE A 129 -17.54 7.35 -27.49
CA PHE A 129 -17.26 6.76 -28.82
C PHE A 129 -17.95 5.42 -29.11
N ILE A 130 -18.51 4.75 -28.09
CA ILE A 130 -19.21 3.46 -28.26
C ILE A 130 -20.72 3.66 -28.49
N ARG A 131 -21.24 4.85 -28.19
CA ARG A 131 -22.67 5.16 -28.25
C ARG A 131 -23.11 5.94 -29.51
N ASP A 132 -22.15 6.32 -30.34
CA ASP A 132 -22.36 6.86 -31.69
C ASP A 132 -22.10 5.77 -32.76
#